data_AF-H0GGK3-F1
#
_entry.id   AF-H0GGK3-F1
#
_cell.length_a   1.000
_cell.length_b   1.000
_cell.length_c   1.000
_cell.angle_alpha   90.00
_cell.angle_beta   90.00
_cell.angle_gamma   90.00
#
_symmetry.space_group_name_H-M   'P 1'
#
loop_
_entity.id
_entity.type
_entity.pdbx_description
1 polymer ?
#
loop_
_entity_poly.entity_id
_entity_poly.type
_entity_poly.pdbx_seq_one_letter_code
_entity_poly.pdbx_strand_id
1 'polypeptide(L)'
;MSQSNPILRGLAITTAIAALSATGYAIYFDYQRRNSPQFRKVLRQRAKEQAKMEEQAKTHAKEVKLQKVTEFLSMELAKDPIPSDPSEREATFTTNVENGERLSMQQGKELEAASKFYKALTVYPQPADLLGIYQRSIPEAIYEYIILMIAILPPANVASFVKGVVGSKAESDAVAEANDIDD
;
A
#
# COMPACT_ATOMS: atom_id res chain seq x y z
N MET A 1 64.03 -38.94 18.62
CA MET A 1 62.78 -39.40 19.27
C MET A 1 62.35 -38.33 20.26
N SER A 2 61.32 -37.54 19.93
CA SER A 2 60.84 -36.47 20.82
C SER A 2 60.06 -37.08 21.98
N GLN A 3 60.63 -37.08 23.19
CA GLN A 3 59.92 -37.48 24.40
C GLN A 3 58.97 -36.36 24.82
N SER A 4 57.71 -36.45 24.40
CA SER A 4 56.68 -35.50 24.81
C SER A 4 56.33 -35.69 26.29
N ASN A 5 56.34 -34.58 27.03
CA ASN A 5 56.14 -34.50 28.48
C ASN A 5 54.72 -35.00 28.89
N PRO A 6 54.57 -35.96 29.84
CA PRO A 6 53.26 -36.52 30.22
C PRO A 6 52.27 -35.48 30.74
N ILE A 7 52.75 -34.41 31.38
CA ILE A 7 51.92 -33.29 31.86
C ILE A 7 51.28 -32.55 30.69
N LEU A 8 52.04 -32.31 29.62
CA LEU A 8 51.54 -31.62 28.43
C LEU A 8 50.49 -32.46 27.70
N ARG A 9 50.65 -33.79 27.67
CA ARG A 9 49.64 -34.73 27.16
C ARG A 9 48.36 -34.70 28.00
N GLY A 10 48.49 -34.69 29.33
CA GLY A 10 47.35 -34.58 30.24
C GLY A 10 46.54 -33.31 30.02
N LEU A 11 47.20 -32.15 29.87
CA LEU A 11 46.53 -30.87 29.60
C LEU A 11 45.86 -30.82 28.22
N ALA A 12 46.51 -31.38 27.19
CA ALA A 12 45.91 -31.47 25.85
C ALA A 12 44.65 -32.36 25.84
N ILE A 13 44.64 -33.44 26.61
CA ILE A 13 43.49 -34.34 26.71
C ILE A 13 42.33 -33.66 27.46
N THR A 14 42.58 -33.00 28.59
CA THR A 14 41.52 -32.33 29.35
C THR A 14 40.89 -31.17 28.59
N THR A 15 41.69 -30.36 27.90
CA THR A 15 41.19 -29.26 27.05
C THR A 15 40.36 -29.78 25.87
N ALA A 16 40.79 -30.86 25.22
CA ALA A 16 40.01 -31.48 24.14
C ALA A 16 38.66 -32.02 24.64
N ILE A 17 38.63 -32.69 25.80
CA ILE A 17 37.39 -33.19 26.41
C ILE A 17 36.46 -32.05 26.80
N ALA A 18 37.00 -30.98 27.40
CA ALA A 18 36.22 -29.80 27.78
C ALA A 18 35.60 -29.12 26.55
N ALA A 19 36.38 -28.94 25.48
CA ALA A 19 35.90 -28.38 24.22
C ALA A 19 34.78 -29.23 23.61
N LEU A 20 34.98 -30.54 23.50
CA LEU A 20 33.96 -31.46 22.97
C LEU A 20 32.67 -31.45 23.80
N SER A 21 32.81 -31.41 25.13
CA SER A 21 31.66 -31.36 26.05
C SER A 21 30.86 -30.06 25.89
N ALA A 22 31.56 -28.92 25.77
CA ALA A 22 30.93 -27.62 25.55
C ALA A 22 30.23 -27.57 24.19
N THR A 23 30.87 -28.06 23.12
CA THR A 23 30.27 -28.13 21.78
C THR A 23 29.05 -29.06 21.77
N GLY A 24 29.15 -30.25 22.36
CA GLY A 24 28.02 -31.18 22.48
C GLY A 24 26.85 -30.57 23.25
N TYR A 25 27.11 -29.86 24.35
CA TYR A 25 26.07 -29.16 25.11
C TYR A 25 25.44 -28.03 24.31
N ALA A 26 26.22 -27.23 23.56
CA ALA A 26 25.69 -26.16 22.73
C ALA A 26 24.74 -26.71 21.63
N ILE A 27 25.11 -27.83 20.99
CA ILE A 27 24.27 -28.51 20.00
C ILE A 27 22.99 -29.03 20.66
N TYR A 28 23.10 -29.73 21.78
CA TYR A 28 21.94 -30.24 22.53
C TYR A 28 21.00 -29.11 22.97
N PHE A 29 21.55 -28.02 23.50
CA PHE A 29 20.79 -26.88 23.97
C PHE A 29 20.04 -26.18 22.84
N ASP A 30 20.69 -25.95 21.68
CA ASP A 30 19.99 -25.38 20.52
C ASP A 30 18.90 -26.33 19.98
N TYR A 31 19.15 -27.64 19.96
CA TYR A 31 18.16 -28.66 19.61
C TYR A 31 16.95 -28.64 20.56
N GLN A 32 17.18 -28.68 21.88
CA GLN A 32 16.13 -28.65 22.89
C GLN A 32 15.30 -27.37 22.83
N ARG A 33 15.94 -26.23 22.57
CA ARG A 33 15.26 -24.94 22.40
C ARG A 33 14.35 -24.95 21.16
N ARG A 34 14.87 -25.40 20.01
CA ARG A 34 14.15 -25.39 18.72
C ARG A 34 13.03 -26.43 18.64
N ASN A 35 13.17 -27.57 19.32
CA ASN A 35 12.16 -28.62 19.35
C ASN A 35 11.12 -28.48 20.46
N SER A 36 11.22 -27.45 21.30
CA SER A 36 10.18 -27.20 22.30
C SER A 36 8.87 -26.75 21.63
N PRO A 37 7.71 -27.37 21.95
CA PRO A 37 6.41 -26.98 21.40
C PRO A 37 6.04 -25.53 21.72
N GLN A 38 6.49 -25.02 22.87
CA GLN A 38 6.24 -23.65 23.31
C GLN A 38 6.97 -22.63 22.43
N PHE A 39 8.22 -22.89 22.04
CA PHE A 39 8.96 -22.00 21.13
C PHE A 39 8.26 -21.86 19.77
N ARG A 40 7.77 -22.97 19.21
CA ARG A 40 6.98 -22.96 17.96
C ARG A 40 5.65 -22.23 18.11
N LYS A 41 5.01 -22.28 19.29
CA LYS A 41 3.79 -21.50 19.57
C LYS A 41 4.10 -20.00 19.61
N VAL A 42 5.15 -19.60 20.33
CA VAL A 42 5.57 -18.18 20.42
C VAL A 42 5.96 -17.63 19.05
N LEU A 43 6.70 -18.39 18.23
CA LEU A 43 7.04 -17.94 16.87
C LEU A 43 5.79 -17.72 16.00
N ARG A 44 4.84 -18.66 16.03
CA ARG A 44 3.57 -18.49 15.31
C ARG A 44 2.77 -17.30 15.82
N GLN A 45 2.75 -17.08 17.13
CA GLN A 45 2.08 -15.93 17.72
C GLN A 45 2.73 -14.61 17.27
N ARG A 46 4.06 -14.49 17.36
CA ARG A 46 4.79 -13.30 16.91
C ARG A 46 4.61 -13.02 15.42
N ALA A 47 4.64 -14.05 14.58
CA ALA A 47 4.38 -13.91 13.15
C ALA A 47 2.96 -13.39 12.89
N LYS A 48 1.95 -13.89 13.61
CA LYS A 48 0.58 -13.39 13.54
C LYS A 48 0.45 -11.95 14.03
N GLU A 49 1.12 -11.61 15.14
CA GLU A 49 1.14 -10.25 15.68
C GLU A 49 1.79 -9.27 14.70
N GLN A 50 2.94 -9.63 14.10
CA GLN A 50 3.60 -8.81 13.08
C GLN A 50 2.72 -8.61 11.84
N ALA A 51 2.09 -9.68 11.33
CA ALA A 51 1.17 -9.57 10.20
C ALA A 51 -0.03 -8.64 10.53
N LYS A 52 -0.61 -8.77 11.72
CA LYS A 52 -1.69 -7.88 12.18
C LYS A 52 -1.23 -6.43 12.30
N MET A 53 -0.04 -6.19 12.86
CA MET A 53 0.52 -4.84 12.99
C MET A 53 0.81 -4.22 11.62
N GLU A 54 1.30 -5.00 10.66
CA GLU A 54 1.53 -4.53 9.29
C GLU A 54 0.21 -4.21 8.58
N GLU A 55 -0.81 -5.05 8.74
CA GLU A 55 -2.15 -4.81 8.21
C GLU A 55 -2.75 -3.53 8.82
N GLN A 56 -2.71 -3.38 10.14
CA GLN A 56 -3.17 -2.18 10.85
C GLN A 56 -2.41 -0.92 10.43
N ALA A 57 -1.09 -1.02 10.23
CA ALA A 57 -0.29 0.10 9.75
C ALA A 57 -0.69 0.51 8.32
N LYS A 58 -0.97 -0.47 7.44
CA LYS A 58 -1.44 -0.23 6.07
C LYS A 58 -2.84 0.38 6.05
N THR A 59 -3.78 -0.11 6.87
CA THR A 59 -5.13 0.46 6.95
C THR A 59 -5.08 1.88 7.49
N HIS A 60 -4.35 2.11 8.58
CA HIS A 60 -4.17 3.45 9.15
C HIS A 60 -3.51 4.41 8.16
N ALA A 61 -2.48 3.98 7.43
CA ALA A 61 -1.85 4.83 6.40
C ALA A 61 -2.83 5.20 5.28
N LYS A 62 -3.70 4.27 4.85
CA LYS A 62 -4.77 4.54 3.88
C LYS A 62 -5.79 5.53 4.43
N GLU A 63 -6.23 5.35 5.67
CA GLU A 63 -7.19 6.25 6.35
C GLU A 63 -6.64 7.67 6.45
N VAL A 64 -5.39 7.82 6.89
CA VAL A 64 -4.72 9.14 6.97
C VAL A 64 -4.59 9.77 5.57
N LYS A 65 -4.21 8.99 4.55
CA LYS A 65 -4.15 9.50 3.16
C LYS A 65 -5.53 9.97 2.69
N LEU A 66 -6.58 9.19 2.96
CA LEU A 66 -7.96 9.53 2.57
C LEU A 66 -8.48 10.77 3.29
N GLN A 67 -8.23 10.90 4.60
CA GLN A 67 -8.59 12.08 5.38
C GLN A 67 -7.91 13.34 4.82
N LYS A 68 -6.60 13.28 4.58
CA LYS A 68 -5.84 14.39 4.00
C LYS A 68 -6.40 14.84 2.64
N VAL A 69 -6.73 13.88 1.77
CA VAL A 69 -7.29 14.20 0.44
C VAL A 69 -8.69 14.79 0.57
N THR A 70 -9.52 14.27 1.47
CA THR A 70 -10.87 14.77 1.74
C THR A 70 -10.83 16.22 2.23
N GLU A 71 -10.01 16.50 3.24
CA GLU A 71 -9.83 17.85 3.79
C GLU A 71 -9.37 18.82 2.70
N PHE A 72 -8.30 18.46 1.98
CA PHE A 72 -7.77 19.28 0.90
C PHE A 72 -8.80 19.56 -0.20
N LEU A 73 -9.50 18.52 -0.68
CA LEU A 73 -10.50 18.67 -1.74
C LEU A 73 -11.66 19.55 -1.29
N SER A 74 -12.14 19.38 -0.06
CA SER A 74 -13.23 20.20 0.49
C SER A 74 -12.84 21.68 0.59
N MET A 75 -11.62 21.97 1.03
CA MET A 75 -11.10 23.34 1.11
C MET A 75 -10.90 23.97 -0.28
N GLU A 76 -10.35 23.21 -1.23
CA GLU A 76 -10.08 23.69 -2.58
C GLU A 76 -11.38 23.99 -3.35
N LEU A 77 -12.41 23.15 -3.18
CA LEU A 77 -13.74 23.38 -3.79
C LEU A 77 -14.52 24.51 -3.10
N ALA A 78 -14.30 24.74 -1.80
CA ALA A 78 -14.88 25.90 -1.12
C ALA A 78 -14.23 27.22 -1.57
N LYS A 79 -12.91 27.21 -1.84
CA LYS A 79 -12.16 28.38 -2.30
C LYS A 79 -12.43 28.73 -3.77
N ASP A 80 -12.45 27.72 -4.62
CA ASP A 80 -12.60 27.85 -6.07
C ASP A 80 -13.64 26.81 -6.54
N PRO A 81 -14.94 27.17 -6.46
CA PRO A 81 -16.04 26.27 -6.79
C PRO A 81 -16.08 25.99 -8.29
N ILE A 82 -16.51 24.77 -8.65
CA ILE A 82 -16.66 24.38 -10.05
C ILE A 82 -17.87 25.13 -10.63
N PRO A 83 -17.72 25.88 -11.75
CA PRO A 83 -18.83 26.56 -12.39
C PRO A 83 -19.94 25.59 -12.82
N SER A 84 -21.19 25.98 -12.58
CA SER A 84 -22.36 25.21 -13.01
C SER A 84 -22.82 25.55 -14.43
N ASP A 85 -22.42 26.72 -14.95
CA ASP A 85 -22.78 27.19 -16.28
C ASP A 85 -22.07 26.34 -17.37
N PRO A 86 -22.83 25.73 -18.30
CA PRO A 86 -22.27 25.10 -19.48
C PRO A 86 -21.29 25.97 -20.28
N SER A 87 -21.48 27.29 -20.32
CA SER A 87 -20.66 28.21 -21.11
C SER A 87 -19.21 28.30 -20.62
N GLU A 88 -18.98 28.10 -19.31
CA GLU A 88 -17.67 28.22 -18.68
C GLU A 88 -16.90 26.88 -18.62
N ARG A 89 -17.53 25.77 -19.05
CA ARG A 89 -16.93 24.42 -18.95
C ARG A 89 -15.63 24.29 -19.73
N GLU A 90 -15.59 24.80 -20.95
CA GLU A 90 -14.40 24.70 -21.81
C GLU A 90 -13.23 25.50 -21.26
N ALA A 91 -13.49 26.72 -20.79
CA ALA A 91 -12.48 27.57 -20.15
C ALA A 91 -11.98 26.94 -18.84
N THR A 92 -12.89 26.40 -18.03
CA THR A 92 -12.57 25.69 -16.78
C THR A 92 -11.72 24.46 -17.07
N PHE A 93 -12.10 23.65 -18.05
CA PHE A 93 -11.35 22.48 -18.48
C PHE A 93 -9.92 22.85 -18.86
N THR A 94 -9.78 23.77 -19.81
CA THR A 94 -8.47 24.18 -20.36
C THR A 94 -7.56 24.73 -19.27
N THR A 95 -8.06 25.68 -18.48
CA THR A 95 -7.31 26.32 -17.39
C THR A 95 -6.85 25.29 -16.35
N ASN A 96 -7.71 24.32 -16.01
CA ASN A 96 -7.36 23.32 -15.01
C ASN A 96 -6.37 22.28 -15.57
N VAL A 97 -6.49 21.85 -16.82
CA VAL A 97 -5.51 20.93 -17.44
C VAL A 97 -4.13 21.58 -17.52
N GLU A 98 -4.05 22.82 -18.00
CA GLU A 98 -2.78 23.56 -18.08
C GLU A 98 -2.13 23.75 -16.70
N ASN A 99 -2.94 24.13 -15.70
CA ASN A 99 -2.45 24.28 -14.33
C ASN A 99 -2.01 22.94 -13.72
N GLY A 100 -2.77 21.87 -13.96
CA GLY A 100 -2.46 20.52 -13.51
C GLY A 100 -1.15 20.01 -14.11
N GLU A 101 -0.92 20.24 -15.40
CA GLU A 101 0.32 19.90 -16.10
C GLU A 101 1.52 20.70 -15.57
N ARG A 102 1.35 22.01 -15.35
CA ARG A 102 2.43 22.83 -14.77
C ARG A 102 2.79 22.38 -13.35
N LEU A 103 1.79 21.96 -12.55
CA LEU A 103 1.99 21.48 -11.19
C LEU A 103 2.58 20.05 -11.16
N SER A 104 2.25 19.21 -12.14
CA SER A 104 2.78 17.83 -12.22
C SER A 104 4.29 17.78 -12.42
N MET A 105 4.88 18.83 -12.99
CA MET A 105 6.32 18.99 -13.14
C MET A 105 7.04 19.37 -11.83
N GLN A 106 6.30 19.75 -10.78
CA GLN A 106 6.86 20.20 -9.50
C GLN A 106 6.76 19.10 -8.44
N GLN A 107 7.90 18.72 -7.85
CA GLN A 107 7.92 17.73 -6.76
C GLN A 107 7.16 18.25 -5.53
N GLY A 108 6.36 17.38 -4.91
CA GLY A 108 5.59 17.70 -3.70
C GLY A 108 4.25 18.39 -3.95
N LYS A 109 3.89 18.64 -5.22
CA LYS A 109 2.61 19.27 -5.62
C LYS A 109 1.64 18.31 -6.28
N GLU A 110 1.82 17.01 -6.07
CA GLU A 110 1.02 15.96 -6.71
C GLU A 110 -0.46 16.08 -6.36
N LEU A 111 -0.76 16.43 -5.10
CA LEU A 111 -2.13 16.61 -4.61
C LEU A 111 -2.80 17.86 -5.22
N GLU A 112 -2.04 18.95 -5.40
CA GLU A 112 -2.52 20.17 -6.04
C GLU A 112 -2.74 19.96 -7.54
N ALA A 113 -1.84 19.24 -8.21
CA ALA A 113 -2.01 18.86 -9.60
C ALA A 113 -3.26 18.00 -9.79
N ALA A 114 -3.45 17.00 -8.92
CA ALA A 114 -4.60 16.11 -8.96
C ALA A 114 -5.94 16.84 -8.82
N SER A 115 -6.02 17.88 -7.96
CA SER A 115 -7.27 18.64 -7.83
C SER A 115 -7.63 19.42 -9.09
N LYS A 116 -6.64 19.93 -9.83
CA LYS A 116 -6.88 20.56 -11.13
C LYS A 116 -7.38 19.55 -12.16
N PHE A 117 -6.74 18.39 -12.26
CA PHE A 117 -7.22 17.32 -13.15
C PHE A 117 -8.61 16.80 -12.78
N TYR A 118 -8.92 16.69 -11.48
CA TYR A 118 -10.25 16.35 -10.98
C TYR A 118 -11.31 17.39 -11.41
N LYS A 119 -11.03 18.69 -11.24
CA LYS A 119 -11.92 19.77 -11.70
C LYS A 119 -12.15 19.69 -13.22
N ALA A 120 -11.09 19.51 -14.01
CA ALA A 120 -11.21 19.31 -15.46
C ALA A 120 -12.09 18.10 -15.81
N LEU A 121 -11.93 16.98 -15.09
CA LEU A 121 -12.75 15.78 -15.27
C LEU A 121 -14.24 16.04 -15.02
N THR A 122 -14.58 16.87 -14.02
CA THR A 122 -15.98 17.15 -13.65
C THR A 122 -16.76 17.94 -14.69
N VAL A 123 -16.07 18.75 -15.52
CA VAL A 123 -16.70 19.56 -16.58
C VAL A 123 -16.62 18.91 -17.96
N TYR A 124 -15.88 17.80 -18.08
CA TYR A 124 -15.68 17.11 -19.35
C TYR A 124 -16.90 16.24 -19.74
N PRO A 125 -17.36 16.26 -21.01
CA PRO A 125 -18.56 15.51 -21.42
C PRO A 125 -18.43 13.98 -21.30
N GLN A 126 -17.24 13.43 -21.57
CA GLN A 126 -16.98 11.98 -21.59
C GLN A 126 -15.84 11.60 -20.61
N PRO A 127 -16.07 11.68 -19.30
CA PRO A 127 -14.98 11.60 -18.33
C PRO A 127 -14.29 10.23 -18.29
N ALA A 128 -14.91 9.15 -18.75
CA ALA A 128 -14.28 7.84 -18.87
C ALA A 128 -13.10 7.85 -19.87
N ASP A 129 -13.30 8.49 -21.03
CA ASP A 129 -12.26 8.61 -22.06
C ASP A 129 -11.09 9.45 -21.56
N LEU A 130 -11.41 10.58 -20.91
CA LEU A 130 -10.41 11.46 -20.33
C LEU A 130 -9.63 10.77 -19.20
N LEU A 131 -10.30 10.01 -18.34
CA LEU A 131 -9.64 9.24 -17.28
C LEU A 131 -8.69 8.18 -17.88
N GLY A 132 -9.09 7.53 -18.97
CA GLY A 132 -8.24 6.59 -19.71
C GLY A 132 -7.03 7.25 -20.38
N ILE A 133 -7.12 8.54 -20.74
CA ILE A 133 -5.96 9.33 -21.19
C ILE A 133 -5.05 9.62 -19.99
N TYR A 134 -5.61 10.11 -18.88
CA TYR A 134 -4.87 10.42 -17.66
C TYR A 134 -4.07 9.23 -17.14
N GLN A 135 -4.66 8.02 -17.14
CA GLN A 135 -3.96 6.80 -16.73
C GLN A 135 -2.65 6.56 -17.49
N ARG A 136 -2.56 7.03 -18.75
CA ARG A 136 -1.40 6.81 -19.63
C ARG A 136 -0.45 8.00 -19.69
N SER A 137 -0.95 9.23 -19.46
CA SER A 137 -0.18 10.46 -19.64
C SER A 137 0.28 11.12 -18.34
N ILE A 138 -0.37 10.83 -17.21
CA ILE A 138 -0.09 11.46 -15.92
C ILE A 138 0.72 10.51 -15.02
N PRO A 139 1.71 11.01 -14.25
CA PRO A 139 2.42 10.20 -13.25
C PRO A 139 1.48 9.46 -12.28
N GLU A 140 1.81 8.22 -11.96
CA GLU A 140 0.98 7.32 -11.13
C GLU A 140 0.58 7.95 -9.79
N ALA A 141 1.51 8.63 -9.11
CA ALA A 141 1.24 9.30 -7.84
C ALA A 141 0.12 10.36 -7.91
N ILE A 142 0.02 11.08 -9.03
CA ILE A 142 -1.03 12.10 -9.25
C ILE A 142 -2.33 11.40 -9.65
N TYR A 143 -2.26 10.38 -10.52
CA TYR A 143 -3.42 9.60 -10.92
C TYR A 143 -4.12 8.92 -9.74
N GLU A 144 -3.36 8.36 -8.79
CA GLU A 144 -3.92 7.81 -7.54
C GLU A 144 -4.73 8.85 -6.76
N TYR A 145 -4.25 10.09 -6.67
CA TYR A 145 -4.99 11.16 -6.00
C TYR A 145 -6.26 11.54 -6.74
N ILE A 146 -6.25 11.54 -8.08
CA ILE A 146 -7.47 11.76 -8.89
C ILE A 146 -8.52 10.69 -8.58
N ILE A 147 -8.11 9.42 -8.54
CA ILE A 147 -9.02 8.30 -8.20
C ILE A 147 -9.57 8.44 -6.78
N LEU A 148 -8.72 8.81 -5.80
CA LEU A 148 -9.18 9.06 -4.43
C LEU A 148 -10.19 10.20 -4.38
N MET A 149 -9.97 11.30 -5.10
CA MET A 149 -10.92 12.42 -5.17
C MET A 149 -12.26 12.01 -5.78
N ILE A 150 -12.25 11.20 -6.84
CA ILE A 150 -13.47 10.63 -7.44
C ILE A 150 -14.21 9.73 -6.45
N ALA A 151 -13.49 8.93 -5.66
CA ALA A 151 -14.09 8.07 -4.65
C ALA A 151 -14.73 8.88 -3.50
N ILE A 152 -14.12 10.02 -3.13
CA ILE A 152 -14.64 10.93 -2.09
C ILE A 152 -15.86 11.69 -2.60
N LEU A 153 -15.77 12.29 -3.79
CA LEU A 153 -16.83 13.07 -4.40
C LEU A 153 -16.98 12.66 -5.86
N PRO A 154 -17.85 11.69 -6.18
CA PRO A 154 -18.06 11.25 -7.55
C PRO A 154 -18.65 12.39 -8.40
N PRO A 155 -17.98 12.81 -9.49
CA PRO A 155 -18.55 13.79 -10.41
C PRO A 155 -19.85 13.27 -11.03
N ALA A 156 -20.83 14.15 -11.27
CA ALA A 156 -22.15 13.74 -11.80
C ALA A 156 -22.05 12.98 -13.14
N ASN A 157 -21.07 13.37 -13.98
CA ASN A 157 -20.74 12.74 -15.26
C ASN A 157 -19.98 11.39 -15.12
N VAL A 158 -19.43 11.08 -13.94
CA VAL A 158 -18.68 9.85 -13.64
C VAL A 158 -19.49 8.88 -12.78
N ALA A 159 -20.51 9.37 -12.06
CA ALA A 159 -21.34 8.57 -11.16
C ALA A 159 -22.06 7.41 -11.88
N SER A 160 -22.48 7.60 -13.13
CA SER A 160 -23.07 6.54 -13.98
C SER A 160 -22.05 5.44 -14.31
N PHE A 161 -20.79 5.80 -14.55
CA PHE A 161 -19.70 4.86 -14.83
C PHE A 161 -19.26 4.10 -13.57
N VAL A 162 -19.06 4.80 -12.44
CA VAL A 162 -18.70 4.16 -11.16
C VAL A 162 -19.78 3.17 -10.72
N LYS A 163 -21.06 3.50 -10.91
CA LYS A 163 -22.16 2.56 -10.67
C LYS A 163 -22.08 1.32 -11.56
N GLY A 164 -21.68 1.47 -12.83
CA GLY A 164 -21.49 0.36 -13.76
C GLY A 164 -20.29 -0.54 -13.41
N VAL A 165 -19.16 0.05 -13.03
CA VAL A 165 -17.93 -0.70 -12.66
C VAL A 165 -18.07 -1.37 -11.29
N VAL A 166 -18.65 -0.70 -10.30
CA VAL A 166 -18.90 -1.29 -8.97
C VAL A 166 -20.00 -2.36 -9.05
N GLY A 167 -21.04 -2.15 -9.87
CA GLY A 167 -22.05 -3.17 -10.16
C GLY A 167 -21.47 -4.41 -10.81
N SER A 168 -20.61 -4.24 -11.82
CA SER A 168 -19.94 -5.35 -12.50
C SER A 168 -18.98 -6.13 -11.60
N LYS A 169 -18.30 -5.45 -10.67
CA LYS A 169 -17.42 -6.11 -9.69
C LYS A 169 -18.21 -6.86 -8.60
N ALA A 170 -19.31 -6.27 -8.11
CA ALA A 170 -20.19 -6.95 -7.16
C ALA A 170 -20.87 -8.18 -7.77
N GLU A 171 -21.22 -8.13 -9.06
CA GLU A 171 -21.79 -9.25 -9.81
C GLU A 171 -20.74 -10.34 -10.09
N SER A 172 -19.49 -9.96 -10.43
CA SER A 172 -18.41 -10.95 -10.59
C SER A 172 -18.02 -11.64 -9.29
N ASP A 173 -17.98 -10.89 -8.18
CA ASP A 173 -17.62 -11.43 -6.87
C ASP A 173 -18.75 -12.35 -6.33
N ALA A 174 -20.02 -12.01 -6.57
CA ALA A 174 -21.16 -12.86 -6.20
C ALA A 174 -21.24 -14.16 -7.03
N VAL A 175 -20.87 -14.11 -8.32
CA VAL A 175 -20.82 -15.31 -9.18
C VAL A 175 -19.63 -16.20 -8.84
N ALA A 176 -18.49 -15.63 -8.43
CA ALA A 176 -17.35 -16.39 -7.94
C ALA A 176 -17.66 -17.10 -6.61
N GLU A 177 -18.32 -16.41 -5.67
CA GLU A 177 -18.70 -16.98 -4.38
C GLU A 177 -19.78 -18.07 -4.50
N ALA A 178 -20.67 -17.98 -5.49
CA ALA A 178 -21.66 -19.03 -5.76
C ALA A 178 -21.06 -20.31 -6.37
N ASN A 179 -19.94 -20.21 -7.10
CA ASN A 179 -19.28 -21.36 -7.74
C ASN A 179 -18.32 -22.12 -6.80
N ASP A 180 -17.87 -21.50 -5.70
CA ASP A 180 -17.01 -22.13 -4.68
C ASP A 180 -17.78 -22.95 -3.63
N ILE A 181 -19.12 -23.01 -3.71
CA ILE A 181 -19.98 -23.72 -2.75
C ILE A 181 -20.36 -25.14 -3.22
N ASP A 182 -20.08 -25.49 -4.49
CA ASP A 182 -20.50 -26.76 -5.12
C ASP A 182 -19.34 -27.74 -5.45
N ASP A 183 -18.12 -27.49 -4.96
CA ASP A 183 -16.95 -28.42 -4.98
C ASP A 183 -16.51 -28.83 -3.56
#